data_AF-A0ABD1PLK7-F1
#
_entry.id   AF-A0ABD1PLK7-F1
#
_cell.length_a   1.000
_cell.length_b   1.000
_cell.length_c   1.000
_cell.angle_alpha   90.00
_cell.angle_beta   90.00
_cell.angle_gamma   90.00
#
_symmetry.space_group_name_H-M   'P 1'
#
loop_
_entity.id
_entity.type
_entity.pdbx_description
1 polymer ?
#
loop_
_entity_poly.entity_id
_entity_poly.type
_entity_poly.pdbx_seq_one_letter_code
_entity_poly.pdbx_strand_id
1 'polypeptide(L)'
;MDGCDFKIAGVCGATITNQAVDLKSIDGRTKILAVGGGVAMNNPTAAAITHVLNNKQEFPLCKGVEDLLVVSLANGESDAGVGSIMSSTAAFVRIAGDGAADMVDQAVSMAFGESRRNNYIRIQGNGIVSKKQIKNNKENRNMFMIAEEMLAQKNVESVLFSGKKLVEKTNMEKLEMIGGELIKEEERRKKSIVPTVVLKVQGGSPSPRSSSATTLSTLSSMSVLG
;
A
#
# COMPACT_ATOMS: atom_id res chain seq x y z
N MET A 1 -21.99 0.23 9.06
CA MET A 1 -22.17 0.28 7.58
C MET A 1 -22.16 -1.13 7.03
N ASP A 2 -23.31 -1.68 6.65
CA ASP A 2 -23.44 -2.98 5.97
C ASP A 2 -23.59 -2.82 4.45
N GLY A 3 -23.04 -1.73 3.87
CA GLY A 3 -23.34 -1.30 2.49
C GLY A 3 -22.16 -1.31 1.52
N CYS A 4 -21.11 -2.08 1.80
CA CYS A 4 -19.89 -2.13 0.97
C CYS A 4 -19.61 -3.52 0.37
N ASP A 5 -20.66 -4.26 0.01
CA ASP A 5 -20.59 -5.54 -0.68
C ASP A 5 -20.58 -5.34 -2.20
N PHE A 6 -19.46 -4.89 -2.75
CA PHE A 6 -19.28 -4.74 -4.20
C PHE A 6 -18.71 -6.01 -4.83
N LYS A 7 -19.01 -6.24 -6.13
CA LYS A 7 -18.36 -7.33 -6.88
C LYS A 7 -16.85 -7.12 -6.91
N ILE A 8 -16.08 -8.15 -6.58
CA ILE A 8 -14.61 -8.08 -6.54
C ILE A 8 -14.01 -7.59 -7.86
N ALA A 9 -14.55 -8.05 -8.99
CA ALA A 9 -14.12 -7.59 -10.32
C ALA A 9 -14.33 -6.08 -10.52
N GLY A 10 -15.43 -5.52 -9.97
CA GLY A 10 -15.71 -4.09 -10.01
C GLY A 10 -14.73 -3.30 -9.13
N VAL A 11 -14.44 -3.79 -7.93
CA VAL A 11 -13.45 -3.16 -7.01
C VAL A 11 -12.05 -3.18 -7.62
N CYS A 12 -11.61 -4.31 -8.17
CA CYS A 12 -10.32 -4.42 -8.84
C CYS A 12 -10.24 -3.48 -10.05
N GLY A 13 -11.27 -3.48 -10.91
CA GLY A 13 -11.34 -2.58 -12.07
C GLY A 13 -11.30 -1.10 -11.68
N ALA A 14 -12.03 -0.72 -10.64
CA ALA A 14 -12.05 0.64 -10.12
C ALA A 14 -10.72 1.05 -9.44
N THR A 15 -9.92 0.11 -8.96
CA THR A 15 -8.62 0.41 -8.34
C THR A 15 -7.54 0.70 -9.38
N ILE A 16 -7.58 0.05 -10.55
CA ILE A 16 -6.56 0.17 -11.61
C ILE A 16 -6.85 1.27 -12.64
N THR A 17 -8.09 1.76 -12.70
CA THR A 17 -8.51 2.79 -13.66
C THR A 17 -7.93 4.16 -13.31
N ASN A 18 -7.66 4.98 -14.32
CA ASN A 18 -7.31 6.39 -14.16
C ASN A 18 -8.54 7.32 -14.27
N GLN A 19 -9.74 6.75 -14.43
CA GLN A 19 -11.00 7.46 -14.57
C GLN A 19 -11.98 7.02 -13.49
N ALA A 20 -12.93 7.90 -13.18
CA ALA A 20 -13.98 7.57 -12.22
C ALA A 20 -14.93 6.51 -12.79
N VAL A 21 -15.28 5.50 -11.99
CA VAL A 21 -16.12 4.35 -12.38
C VAL A 21 -17.29 4.23 -11.43
N ASP A 22 -18.49 4.17 -11.99
CA ASP A 22 -19.71 3.88 -11.23
C ASP A 22 -19.69 2.42 -10.76
N LEU A 23 -19.78 2.21 -9.45
CA LEU A 23 -19.98 0.91 -8.83
C LEU A 23 -21.30 0.85 -8.08
N LYS A 24 -21.91 -0.33 -8.09
CA LYS A 24 -23.14 -0.62 -7.35
C LYS A 24 -22.93 -1.84 -6.47
N SER A 25 -23.44 -1.79 -5.24
CA SER A 25 -23.43 -2.94 -4.33
C SER A 25 -24.19 -4.13 -4.92
N ILE A 26 -23.95 -5.33 -4.40
CA ILE A 26 -24.61 -6.57 -4.84
C ILE A 26 -26.13 -6.48 -4.61
N ASP A 27 -26.55 -5.91 -3.47
CA ASP A 27 -27.97 -5.67 -3.18
C ASP A 27 -28.59 -4.48 -3.94
N GLY A 28 -27.76 -3.72 -4.65
CA GLY A 28 -28.16 -2.56 -5.43
C GLY A 28 -28.51 -1.30 -4.64
N ARG A 29 -28.37 -1.30 -3.31
CA ARG A 29 -28.75 -0.16 -2.45
C ARG A 29 -27.71 0.94 -2.41
N THR A 30 -26.43 0.59 -2.53
CA THR A 30 -25.33 1.54 -2.54
C THR A 30 -24.85 1.76 -3.97
N LYS A 31 -24.76 3.02 -4.39
CA LYS A 31 -24.05 3.41 -5.61
C LYS A 31 -22.93 4.37 -5.23
N ILE A 32 -21.72 4.11 -5.73
CA ILE A 32 -20.56 4.97 -5.52
C ILE A 32 -19.91 5.31 -6.87
N LEU A 33 -19.27 6.46 -6.91
CA LEU A 33 -18.33 6.82 -7.98
C LEU A 33 -16.92 6.58 -7.45
N ALA A 34 -16.30 5.49 -7.89
CA ALA A 34 -14.98 5.07 -7.43
C ALA A 34 -13.87 5.68 -8.30
N VAL A 35 -12.75 6.03 -7.68
CA VAL A 35 -11.56 6.59 -8.36
C VAL A 35 -10.38 5.66 -8.11
N GLY A 36 -9.47 5.58 -9.10
CA GLY A 36 -8.27 4.75 -9.04
C GLY A 36 -7.43 4.92 -7.78
N GLY A 37 -6.86 3.80 -7.33
CA GLY A 37 -5.95 3.75 -6.18
C GLY A 37 -4.68 4.57 -6.39
N GLY A 38 -4.22 4.73 -7.63
CA GLY A 38 -3.07 5.59 -7.95
C GLY A 38 -3.34 7.09 -7.67
N VAL A 39 -4.60 7.52 -7.73
CA VAL A 39 -5.01 8.90 -7.41
C VAL A 39 -5.36 9.03 -5.92
N ALA A 40 -6.02 8.03 -5.36
CA ALA A 40 -6.51 8.08 -3.98
C ALA A 40 -5.43 7.73 -2.93
N MET A 41 -4.59 6.73 -3.19
CA MET A 41 -3.67 6.16 -2.21
C MET A 41 -2.56 5.31 -2.88
N ASN A 42 -1.51 5.98 -3.39
CA ASN A 42 -0.38 5.32 -4.06
C ASN A 42 0.53 4.51 -3.11
N ASN A 43 0.32 4.63 -1.79
CA ASN A 43 0.89 3.75 -0.77
C ASN A 43 -0.18 3.38 0.28
N PRO A 44 -0.82 2.20 0.17
CA PRO A 44 -1.91 1.81 1.06
C PRO A 44 -1.47 1.34 2.45
N THR A 45 -0.17 1.36 2.77
CA THR A 45 0.36 0.81 4.03
C THR A 45 -0.25 1.44 5.27
N ALA A 46 -0.35 2.78 5.33
CA ALA A 46 -0.96 3.45 6.49
C ALA A 46 -2.44 3.07 6.66
N ALA A 47 -3.20 2.93 5.58
CA ALA A 47 -4.60 2.51 5.65
C ALA A 47 -4.73 1.05 6.11
N ALA A 48 -3.85 0.15 5.65
CA ALA A 48 -3.83 -1.24 6.10
C ALA A 48 -3.52 -1.35 7.61
N ILE A 49 -2.50 -0.64 8.09
CA ILE A 49 -2.16 -0.57 9.53
C ILE A 49 -3.34 0.00 10.33
N THR A 50 -3.92 1.11 9.86
CA THR A 50 -5.06 1.76 10.52
C THR A 50 -6.27 0.82 10.60
N HIS A 51 -6.54 0.04 9.55
CA HIS A 51 -7.62 -0.94 9.56
C HIS A 51 -7.39 -2.01 10.64
N VAL A 52 -6.19 -2.59 10.70
CA VAL A 52 -5.85 -3.63 11.68
C VAL A 52 -5.92 -3.08 13.11
N LEU A 53 -5.36 -1.89 13.35
CA LEU A 53 -5.34 -1.30 14.69
C LEU A 53 -6.73 -0.90 15.19
N ASN A 54 -7.65 -0.50 14.32
CA ASN A 54 -8.99 -0.07 14.74
C ASN A 54 -10.04 -1.18 14.71
N ASN A 55 -9.81 -2.28 13.99
CA ASN A 55 -10.72 -3.40 13.91
C ASN A 55 -10.44 -4.43 15.03
N LYS A 56 -10.75 -4.07 16.28
CA LYS A 56 -10.54 -4.95 17.45
C LYS A 56 -11.44 -6.19 17.45
N GLN A 57 -12.48 -6.23 16.62
CA GLN A 57 -13.29 -7.43 16.43
C GLN A 57 -12.49 -8.52 15.73
N GLU A 58 -11.78 -8.18 14.65
CA GLU A 58 -10.96 -9.13 13.90
C GLU A 58 -9.54 -9.26 14.45
N PHE A 59 -9.00 -8.19 15.03
CA PHE A 59 -7.63 -8.11 15.55
C PHE A 59 -7.61 -7.70 17.04
N PRO A 60 -8.19 -8.51 17.94
CA PRO A 60 -8.33 -8.14 19.35
C PRO A 60 -6.98 -8.03 20.09
N LEU A 61 -5.95 -8.76 19.62
CA LEU A 61 -4.65 -8.83 20.29
C LEU A 61 -3.65 -7.78 19.81
N CYS A 62 -3.89 -7.13 18.66
CA CYS A 62 -2.98 -6.12 18.13
C CYS A 62 -3.20 -4.79 18.86
N LYS A 63 -2.24 -4.34 19.66
CA LYS A 63 -2.33 -3.10 20.46
C LYS A 63 -1.69 -1.92 19.74
N GLY A 64 -0.58 -2.17 19.06
CA GLY A 64 0.17 -1.15 18.34
C GLY A 64 0.96 -1.74 17.17
N VAL A 65 1.86 -0.93 16.63
CA VAL A 65 2.71 -1.30 15.48
C VAL A 65 3.77 -2.33 15.84
N GLU A 66 4.10 -2.46 17.13
CA GLU A 66 4.98 -3.47 17.69
C GLU A 66 4.46 -4.90 17.50
N ASP A 67 3.14 -5.06 17.42
CA ASP A 67 2.48 -6.36 17.19
C ASP A 67 2.31 -6.66 15.70
N LEU A 68 2.82 -5.80 14.81
CA LEU A 68 2.66 -5.91 13.37
C LEU A 68 3.99 -6.25 12.69
N LEU A 69 3.86 -7.09 11.66
CA LEU A 69 4.90 -7.37 10.68
C LEU A 69 4.39 -6.90 9.31
N VAL A 70 5.04 -5.87 8.75
CA VAL A 70 4.53 -5.17 7.57
C VAL A 70 5.56 -5.20 6.44
N VAL A 71 5.16 -5.80 5.31
CA VAL A 71 5.89 -5.71 4.04
C VAL A 71 5.10 -4.83 3.09
N SER A 72 5.74 -3.78 2.62
CA SER A 72 5.19 -2.80 1.69
C SER A 72 5.93 -2.88 0.37
N LEU A 73 5.22 -3.25 -0.70
CA LEU A 73 5.80 -3.43 -2.03
C LEU A 73 5.35 -2.28 -2.92
N ALA A 74 6.33 -1.59 -3.52
CA ALA A 74 6.10 -0.47 -4.41
C ALA A 74 6.48 -0.82 -5.83
N ASN A 75 5.78 -0.21 -6.79
CA ASN A 75 6.28 -0.15 -8.15
C ASN A 75 7.49 0.80 -8.19
N GLY A 76 8.52 0.46 -8.95
CA GLY A 76 9.78 1.19 -8.93
C GLY A 76 9.66 2.68 -9.23
N GLU A 77 10.56 3.49 -8.66
CA GLU A 77 10.59 4.93 -8.89
C GLU A 77 11.02 5.21 -10.34
N SER A 78 10.12 5.84 -11.10
CA SER A 78 10.41 6.25 -12.47
C SER A 78 11.13 7.58 -12.41
N ASP A 79 12.46 7.60 -12.61
CA ASP A 79 13.22 8.84 -12.71
C ASP A 79 12.75 9.64 -13.93
N ALA A 80 11.79 10.55 -13.68
CA ALA A 80 11.31 11.57 -14.59
C ALA A 80 12.49 12.51 -14.86
N GLY A 81 13.26 12.19 -15.90
CA GLY A 81 14.46 12.94 -16.25
C GLY A 81 14.17 14.44 -16.30
N VAL A 82 15.09 15.22 -15.72
CA VAL A 82 15.09 16.68 -15.55
C VAL A 82 15.07 17.47 -16.88
N GLY A 83 14.67 16.87 -18.00
CA GLY A 83 14.81 17.47 -19.33
C GLY A 83 13.64 17.30 -20.30
N SER A 84 12.55 16.61 -19.94
CA SER A 84 11.37 16.52 -20.82
C SER A 84 10.18 17.21 -20.17
N ILE A 85 9.90 18.41 -20.68
CA ILE A 85 8.78 19.31 -20.44
C ILE A 85 7.62 18.66 -19.65
N MET A 86 7.38 19.18 -18.44
CA MET A 86 6.20 18.93 -17.59
C MET A 86 4.89 19.40 -18.24
N SER A 87 4.44 18.78 -19.33
CA SER A 87 3.27 19.28 -20.08
C SER A 87 1.96 18.52 -19.87
N SER A 88 1.88 17.53 -18.97
CA SER A 88 0.66 16.74 -18.81
C SER A 88 0.16 16.66 -17.37
N THR A 89 -1.15 16.77 -17.20
CA THR A 89 -1.87 16.55 -15.92
C THR A 89 -1.50 15.20 -15.29
N ALA A 90 -1.27 14.17 -16.11
CA ALA A 90 -0.85 12.85 -15.66
C ALA A 90 0.53 12.85 -14.97
N ALA A 91 1.46 13.71 -15.41
CA ALA A 91 2.77 13.85 -14.75
C ALA A 91 2.62 14.48 -13.36
N PHE A 92 1.78 15.50 -13.21
CA PHE A 92 1.49 16.11 -11.91
C PHE A 92 0.85 15.13 -10.94
N VAL A 93 -0.16 14.37 -11.39
CA VAL A 93 -0.82 13.34 -10.57
C VAL A 93 0.20 12.29 -10.10
N ARG A 94 1.12 11.86 -10.96
CA ARG A 94 2.17 10.92 -10.59
C ARG A 94 3.13 11.52 -9.54
N ILE A 95 3.62 12.74 -9.73
CA ILE A 95 4.51 13.40 -8.76
C ILE A 95 3.82 13.54 -7.40
N ALA A 96 2.56 13.98 -7.39
CA ALA A 96 1.78 14.09 -6.16
C ALA A 96 1.57 12.72 -5.50
N GLY A 97 1.27 11.69 -6.29
CA GLY A 97 1.11 10.31 -5.80
C GLY A 97 2.41 9.72 -5.24
N ASP A 98 3.54 9.96 -5.89
CA ASP A 98 4.87 9.51 -5.43
C ASP A 98 5.27 10.24 -4.14
N GLY A 99 5.06 11.56 -4.08
CA GLY A 99 5.28 12.34 -2.86
C GLY A 99 4.38 11.90 -1.70
N ALA A 100 3.10 11.61 -1.96
CA ALA A 100 2.21 11.05 -0.95
C ALA A 100 2.67 9.67 -0.48
N ALA A 101 3.17 8.82 -1.39
CA ALA A 101 3.70 7.51 -1.05
C ALA A 101 4.95 7.58 -0.16
N ASP A 102 5.86 8.51 -0.45
CA ASP A 102 7.05 8.78 0.34
C ASP A 102 6.71 9.34 1.73
N MET A 103 5.73 10.24 1.84
CA MET A 103 5.24 10.73 3.14
C MET A 103 4.69 9.60 4.00
N VAL A 104 3.91 8.68 3.41
CA VAL A 104 3.40 7.50 4.12
C VAL A 104 4.56 6.61 4.58
N ASP A 105 5.55 6.35 3.72
CA ASP A 105 6.70 5.52 4.07
C ASP A 105 7.50 6.12 5.25
N GLN A 106 7.74 7.44 5.23
CA GLN A 106 8.40 8.15 6.33
C GLN A 106 7.58 8.09 7.63
N ALA A 107 6.27 8.34 7.57
CA ALA A 107 5.40 8.32 8.74
C ALA A 107 5.30 6.92 9.36
N VAL A 108 5.19 5.88 8.53
CA VAL A 108 5.18 4.49 8.99
C VAL A 108 6.54 4.10 9.56
N SER A 109 7.64 4.41 8.87
CA SER A 109 8.98 4.14 9.40
C SER A 109 9.23 4.84 10.74
N MET A 110 8.71 6.05 10.92
CA MET A 110 8.74 6.76 12.19
C MET A 110 7.91 6.05 13.27
N ALA A 111 6.69 5.62 12.95
CA ALA A 111 5.84 4.91 13.89
C ALA A 111 6.49 3.61 14.40
N PHE A 112 7.17 2.88 13.52
CA PHE A 112 7.90 1.66 13.89
C PHE A 112 9.23 1.92 14.63
N GLY A 113 9.75 3.16 14.63
CA GLY A 113 10.91 3.56 15.45
C GLY A 113 12.11 2.62 15.30
N GLU A 114 12.63 2.09 16.41
CA GLU A 114 13.75 1.13 16.38
C GLU A 114 13.33 -0.26 15.88
N SER A 115 12.08 -0.66 16.10
CA SER A 115 11.49 -1.92 15.63
C SER A 115 11.39 -2.00 14.11
N ARG A 116 11.48 -0.88 13.39
CA ARG A 116 11.41 -0.83 11.92
C ARG A 116 12.42 -1.73 11.22
N ARG A 117 13.59 -1.96 11.83
CA ARG A 117 14.66 -2.77 11.19
C ARG A 117 14.20 -4.19 10.87
N ASN A 118 13.24 -4.71 11.63
CA ASN A 118 12.76 -6.08 11.53
C ASN A 118 11.24 -6.15 11.25
N ASN A 119 10.45 -5.14 11.65
CA ASN A 119 9.00 -5.22 11.63
C ASN A 119 8.33 -4.44 10.48
N TYR A 120 9.04 -3.52 9.83
CA TYR A 120 8.54 -2.78 8.66
C TYR A 120 9.57 -2.76 7.54
N ILE A 121 9.23 -3.32 6.38
CA ILE A 121 10.09 -3.32 5.21
C ILE A 121 9.33 -2.74 4.01
N ARG A 122 9.90 -1.70 3.42
CA ARG A 122 9.49 -1.17 2.13
C ARG A 122 10.48 -1.64 1.07
N ILE A 123 9.98 -2.23 -0.01
CA ILE A 123 10.75 -2.58 -1.19
C ILE A 123 10.20 -1.79 -2.36
N GLN A 124 11.07 -1.01 -2.99
CA GLN A 124 10.77 -0.22 -4.17
C GLN A 124 11.90 -0.42 -5.17
N GLY A 125 11.55 -0.74 -6.42
CA GLY A 125 12.55 -0.87 -7.48
C GLY A 125 13.23 0.49 -7.76
N ASN A 126 14.56 0.52 -7.77
CA ASN A 126 15.28 1.74 -8.10
C ASN A 126 15.43 1.87 -9.63
N GLY A 127 14.76 2.84 -10.26
CA GLY A 127 14.76 3.03 -11.72
C GLY A 127 16.13 3.34 -12.33
N ILE A 128 17.12 3.68 -11.49
CA ILE A 128 18.49 4.03 -11.89
C ILE A 128 19.23 2.82 -12.50
N VAL A 129 19.06 1.62 -11.93
CA VAL A 129 19.76 0.43 -12.43
C VAL A 129 19.21 0.02 -13.80
N SER A 130 17.92 0.25 -14.02
CA SER A 130 17.30 0.09 -15.32
C SER A 130 17.92 0.97 -16.41
N LYS A 131 18.43 2.18 -16.10
CA LYS A 131 18.99 3.11 -17.10
C LYS A 131 20.38 2.74 -17.60
N LYS A 132 21.24 2.14 -16.76
CA LYS A 132 22.62 1.79 -17.16
C LYS A 132 22.65 0.74 -18.30
N GLN A 133 21.61 -0.09 -18.40
CA GLN A 133 21.46 -1.07 -19.48
C GLN A 133 20.48 -0.66 -20.60
N ILE A 134 19.72 0.43 -20.47
CA ILE A 134 18.81 0.91 -21.54
C ILE A 134 19.58 1.33 -22.81
N LYS A 135 20.87 1.67 -22.69
CA LYS A 135 21.70 1.99 -23.86
C LYS A 135 22.11 0.76 -24.68
N ASN A 136 22.04 -0.46 -24.14
CA ASN A 136 22.69 -1.62 -24.76
C ASN A 136 21.78 -2.75 -25.27
N ASN A 137 20.47 -2.78 -24.95
CA ASN A 137 19.57 -3.74 -25.62
C ASN A 137 18.12 -3.23 -25.60
N LYS A 138 17.61 -2.89 -26.78
CA LYS A 138 16.17 -2.85 -27.04
C LYS A 138 15.69 -4.30 -27.16
N GLU A 139 14.50 -4.55 -26.63
CA GLU A 139 13.71 -5.79 -26.73
C GLU A 139 13.78 -6.74 -25.52
N ASN A 140 12.60 -6.93 -24.92
CA ASN A 140 12.22 -7.90 -23.89
C ASN A 140 13.19 -8.12 -22.72
N ARG A 141 13.20 -7.17 -21.77
CA ARG A 141 13.58 -7.54 -20.40
C ARG A 141 12.51 -8.46 -19.83
N ASN A 142 12.91 -9.67 -19.48
CA ASN A 142 12.10 -10.56 -18.68
C ASN A 142 11.85 -9.89 -17.32
N MET A 143 10.58 -9.70 -16.95
CA MET A 143 10.17 -9.12 -15.66
C MET A 143 10.80 -9.86 -14.48
N PHE A 144 11.08 -11.15 -14.67
CA PHE A 144 11.82 -12.00 -13.75
C PHE A 144 13.23 -11.46 -13.44
N MET A 145 13.99 -11.05 -14.47
CA MET A 145 15.34 -10.51 -14.26
C MET A 145 15.32 -9.17 -13.52
N ILE A 146 14.30 -8.33 -13.78
CA ILE A 146 14.13 -7.07 -13.06
C ILE A 146 13.83 -7.34 -11.59
N ALA A 147 13.01 -8.36 -11.30
CA ALA A 147 12.72 -8.78 -9.93
C ALA A 147 13.96 -9.34 -9.23
N GLU A 148 14.75 -10.20 -9.88
CA GLU A 148 16.02 -10.72 -9.32
C GLU A 148 17.01 -9.59 -9.01
N GLU A 149 17.18 -8.65 -9.94
CA GLU A 149 18.04 -7.49 -9.74
C GLU A 149 17.55 -6.63 -8.57
N MET A 150 16.24 -6.40 -8.47
CA MET A 150 15.65 -5.69 -7.34
C MET A 150 15.89 -6.42 -6.01
N LEU A 151 15.81 -7.75 -5.99
CA LEU A 151 16.06 -8.55 -4.79
C LEU A 151 17.53 -8.50 -4.36
N ALA A 152 18.47 -8.43 -5.32
CA ALA A 152 19.90 -8.30 -5.07
C ALA A 152 20.33 -6.89 -4.62
N GLN A 153 19.51 -5.86 -4.85
CA GLN A 153 19.81 -4.50 -4.40
C GLN A 153 19.79 -4.39 -2.87
N LYS A 154 20.70 -3.57 -2.36
CA LYS A 154 20.70 -3.13 -0.95
C LYS A 154 19.39 -2.44 -0.62
N ASN A 155 18.79 -2.80 0.52
CA ASN A 155 17.53 -2.23 0.96
C ASN A 155 17.70 -0.75 1.33
N VAL A 156 16.67 0.03 1.06
CA VAL A 156 16.60 1.45 1.39
C VAL A 156 15.54 1.64 2.46
N GLU A 157 15.91 2.22 3.60
CA GLU A 157 15.00 2.53 4.70
C GLU A 157 14.79 4.04 4.79
N SER A 158 13.54 4.48 4.91
CA SER A 158 13.26 5.87 5.29
C SER A 158 13.65 6.12 6.74
N VAL A 159 14.33 7.23 7.03
CA VAL A 159 14.77 7.66 8.36
C VAL A 159 14.29 9.06 8.65
N LEU A 160 13.65 9.23 9.82
CA LEU A 160 13.07 10.49 10.24
C LEU A 160 14.12 11.61 10.20
N PHE A 161 13.78 12.71 9.50
CA PHE A 161 14.62 13.88 9.25
C PHE A 161 15.99 13.60 8.58
N SER A 162 16.27 12.35 8.20
CA SER A 162 17.54 11.93 7.59
C SER A 162 17.36 11.37 6.18
N GLY A 163 16.13 11.37 5.66
CA GLY A 163 15.80 10.89 4.33
C GLY A 163 15.93 9.37 4.18
N LYS A 164 16.18 8.90 2.96
CA LYS A 164 16.35 7.48 2.63
C LYS A 164 17.79 7.04 2.93
N LYS A 165 17.97 5.98 3.72
CA LYS A 165 19.27 5.39 4.10
C LYS A 165 19.45 4.04 3.42
N LEU A 166 20.58 3.86 2.75
CA LEU A 166 20.99 2.55 2.23
C LEU A 166 21.49 1.67 3.37
N VAL A 167 20.94 0.47 3.47
CA VAL A 167 21.31 -0.53 4.48
C VAL A 167 22.20 -1.59 3.85
N GLU A 168 23.04 -2.25 4.64
CA GLU A 168 23.97 -3.27 4.13
C GLU A 168 23.25 -4.50 3.58
N LYS A 169 22.13 -4.89 4.21
CA LYS A 169 21.31 -6.02 3.79
C LYS A 169 20.58 -5.74 2.48
N THR A 170 20.52 -6.74 1.63
CA THR A 170 19.75 -6.79 0.40
C THR A 170 18.26 -6.90 0.67
N ASN A 171 17.44 -6.61 -0.35
CA ASN A 171 16.00 -6.82 -0.31
C ASN A 171 15.66 -8.32 -0.11
N MET A 172 16.44 -9.23 -0.69
CA MET A 172 16.30 -10.67 -0.47
C MET A 172 16.52 -11.06 1.00
N GLU A 173 17.65 -10.68 1.58
CA GLU A 173 17.98 -11.02 2.99
C GLU A 173 16.94 -10.48 3.97
N LYS A 174 16.37 -9.31 3.66
CA LYS A 174 15.26 -8.73 4.42
C LYS A 174 13.97 -9.53 4.31
N LEU A 175 13.61 -9.99 3.10
CA LEU A 175 12.44 -10.85 2.90
C LEU A 175 12.61 -12.22 3.56
N GLU A 176 13.82 -12.79 3.53
CA GLU A 176 14.12 -14.05 4.21
C GLU A 176 13.95 -13.91 5.73
N MET A 177 14.40 -12.80 6.31
CA MET A 177 14.18 -12.50 7.73
C MET A 177 12.68 -12.47 8.08
N ILE A 178 11.88 -11.78 7.27
CA ILE A 178 10.41 -11.75 7.45
C ILE A 178 9.81 -13.14 7.30
N GLY A 179 10.26 -13.92 6.31
CA GLY A 179 9.84 -15.30 6.11
C GLY A 179 10.08 -16.14 7.36
N GLY A 180 11.24 -15.98 8.01
CA GLY A 180 11.54 -16.61 9.29
C GLY A 180 10.57 -16.23 10.41
N GLU A 181 10.23 -14.95 10.56
CA GLU A 181 9.26 -14.49 11.56
C GLU A 181 7.84 -14.98 11.27
N LEU A 182 7.43 -15.04 10.00
CA LEU A 182 6.14 -15.61 9.59
C LEU A 182 6.03 -17.09 9.94
N ILE A 183 7.08 -17.88 9.70
CA ILE A 183 7.12 -19.31 10.06
C ILE A 183 7.02 -19.48 11.58
N LYS A 184 7.78 -18.69 12.36
CA LYS A 184 7.70 -18.72 13.84
C LYS A 184 6.29 -18.41 14.33
N GLU A 185 5.65 -17.39 13.74
CA GLU A 185 4.30 -16.97 14.10
C GLU A 185 3.25 -18.04 13.72
N GLU A 186 3.39 -18.70 12.57
CA GLU A 186 2.53 -19.81 12.17
C GLU A 186 2.64 -20.98 13.16
N GLU A 187 3.86 -21.38 13.51
CA GLU A 187 4.10 -22.46 14.48
C GLU A 187 3.60 -22.12 15.89
N ARG A 188 3.71 -20.85 16.29
CA ARG A 188 3.12 -20.36 17.54
C ARG A 188 1.60 -20.50 17.52
N ARG A 189 0.94 -20.15 16.40
CA ARG A 189 -0.52 -20.26 16.26
C ARG A 189 -1.00 -21.71 16.28
N LYS A 190 -0.25 -22.66 15.73
CA LYS A 190 -0.58 -24.10 15.81
C LYS A 190 -0.61 -24.62 17.26
N LYS A 191 0.20 -24.03 18.14
CA LYS A 191 0.29 -24.40 19.57
C LYS A 191 -0.60 -23.56 20.47
N SER A 192 -1.18 -22.49 19.95
CA SER A 192 -2.02 -21.55 20.71
C SER A 192 -3.48 -21.98 20.68
N ILE A 193 -4.10 -22.05 21.85
CA ILE A 193 -5.55 -22.26 21.98
C ILE A 193 -6.36 -20.97 21.74
N VAL A 194 -5.69 -19.81 21.71
CA VAL A 194 -6.34 -18.50 21.48
C VAL A 194 -6.12 -18.07 20.02
N PRO A 195 -7.19 -17.78 19.26
CA PRO A 195 -7.07 -17.28 17.90
C PRO A 195 -6.48 -15.87 17.91
N THR A 196 -5.42 -15.67 17.14
CA THR A 196 -4.78 -14.35 17.00
C THR A 196 -5.60 -13.38 16.14
N VAL A 197 -6.37 -13.94 15.20
CA VAL A 197 -7.29 -13.20 14.32
C VAL A 197 -8.64 -13.92 14.35
N VAL A 198 -9.73 -13.15 14.48
CA VAL A 198 -11.09 -13.68 14.47
C VAL A 198 -11.78 -13.21 13.19
N LEU A 199 -11.77 -14.04 12.15
CA LEU A 199 -12.46 -13.70 10.91
C LEU A 199 -13.97 -13.80 11.11
N LYS A 200 -14.70 -12.77 10.69
CA LYS A 200 -16.15 -12.78 10.72
C LYS A 200 -16.67 -13.83 9.74
N VAL A 201 -17.19 -14.94 10.26
CA VAL A 201 -17.97 -15.91 9.47
C VAL A 201 -19.30 -15.24 9.11
N GLN A 202 -19.64 -15.23 7.82
CA GLN A 202 -20.94 -14.74 7.32
C GLN A 202 -22.06 -15.67 7.82
N GLY A 203 -22.52 -15.46 9.06
CA GLY A 203 -23.61 -16.25 9.66
C GLY A 203 -24.23 -15.65 10.94
N GLY A 204 -23.63 -14.62 11.54
CA GLY A 204 -24.17 -13.91 12.69
C GLY A 204 -24.69 -12.52 12.33
N SER A 205 -25.80 -12.10 12.97
CA SER A 205 -26.46 -10.81 12.72
C SER A 205 -25.49 -9.62 12.78
N PRO A 206 -25.67 -8.60 11.92
CA PRO A 206 -24.73 -7.49 11.86
C PRO A 206 -24.91 -6.54 13.05
N SER A 207 -23.91 -6.48 13.94
CA SER A 207 -23.73 -5.35 14.85
C SER A 207 -23.20 -4.14 14.07
N PRO A 208 -23.68 -2.91 14.34
CA PRO A 208 -23.39 -1.74 13.54
C PRO A 208 -21.91 -1.34 13.65
N ARG A 209 -21.17 -1.50 12.55
CA ARG A 209 -19.84 -0.93 12.38
C ARG A 209 -19.92 0.60 12.36
N SER A 210 -19.31 1.25 13.36
CA SER A 210 -18.92 2.66 13.33
C SER A 210 -17.52 2.77 12.73
N SER A 211 -17.43 2.84 11.41
CA SER A 211 -16.20 3.19 10.70
C SER A 211 -16.42 4.56 10.09
N SER A 212 -15.79 5.58 10.67
CA SER A 212 -15.72 6.91 10.07
C SER A 212 -14.80 6.85 8.85
N ALA A 213 -15.38 6.65 7.67
CA ALA A 213 -14.69 6.94 6.43
C ALA A 213 -14.79 8.45 6.20
N THR A 214 -13.66 9.16 6.26
CA THR A 214 -13.60 10.57 5.82
C THR A 214 -13.72 10.58 4.30
N THR A 215 -14.93 10.57 3.77
CA THR A 215 -15.19 10.93 2.38
C THR A 215 -15.06 12.43 2.26
N LEU A 216 -13.96 12.90 1.67
CA LEU A 216 -13.79 14.30 1.31
C LEU A 216 -14.63 14.54 0.05
N SER A 217 -15.92 14.79 0.24
CA SER A 217 -16.83 15.19 -0.83
C SER A 217 -16.76 16.70 -1.02
N THR A 218 -16.00 17.15 -2.02
CA THR A 218 -16.01 18.55 -2.44
C THR A 218 -17.30 18.81 -3.23
N LEU A 219 -18.32 19.36 -2.57
CA LEU A 219 -19.49 19.93 -3.24
C LEU A 219 -19.13 21.33 -3.74
N SER A 220 -18.79 21.45 -5.02
CA SER A 220 -18.73 22.74 -5.69
C SER A 220 -20.11 23.05 -6.27
N SER A 221 -20.88 23.90 -5.59
CA SER A 221 -22.11 24.49 -6.13
C SER A 221 -21.74 25.62 -7.11
N MET A 222 -21.96 25.41 -8.41
CA MET A 222 -22.02 26.53 -9.36
C MET A 222 -23.45 27.07 -9.37
N SER A 223 -23.66 28.23 -8.73
CA SER A 223 -24.85 29.04 -8.92
C SER A 223 -24.77 29.74 -10.28
N VAL A 224 -25.62 29.31 -11.21
CA VAL A 224 -25.95 30.10 -12.41
C VAL A 224 -26.92 31.19 -11.96
N LEU A 225 -26.49 32.45 -11.96
CA LEU A 225 -27.40 33.60 -11.96
C LEU A 225 -27.65 33.98 -13.41
N GLY A 226 -28.94 34.11 -13.74
CA GLY A 226 -29.43 34.57 -15.04
C GLY A 226 -29.31 36.06 -15.26
#